data_AF-A0AAW5EK70-F1
#
_entry.id   AF-A0AAW5EK70-F1
#
_cell.length_a   1.000
_cell.length_b   1.000
_cell.length_c   1.000
_cell.angle_alpha   90.00
_cell.angle_beta   90.00
_cell.angle_gamma   90.00
#
_symmetry.space_group_name_H-M   'P 1'
#
loop_
_entity.id
_entity.type
_entity.pdbx_description
1 polymer ?
#
loop_
_entity_poly.entity_id
_entity_poly.type
_entity_poly.pdbx_seq_one_letter_code
_entity_poly.pdbx_strand_id
1 'polypeptide(L)'
;SYTYGSLIRDEAIIANAYKQIYGTNNEELLQKISYTLLSKDYLSTQSTGYALYALAMGANLENMNENFMDATLKIGDQVHTIDQNQMQIFSFNNEKAIINANKDIFVSFGVEGVKAGENSAFSNKISLDRAFYDEKGNKISPSEIGSGQTFYMRISASLNEGANYVSNIALTQILPSGWEVSNTLLDDNTPS
;
A
#
# COMPACT_ATOMS: atom_id res chain seq x y z
N SER A 1 -4.19 21.21 -17.38
CA SER A 1 -3.06 20.26 -17.47
C SER A 1 -3.07 19.43 -16.21
N TYR A 2 -3.46 18.16 -16.29
CA TYR A 2 -3.51 17.27 -15.13
C TYR A 2 -2.11 16.68 -14.91
N THR A 3 -1.34 17.26 -14.00
CA THR A 3 -0.14 16.60 -13.51
C THR A 3 -0.55 15.63 -12.41
N TYR A 4 -0.11 14.38 -12.48
CA TYR A 4 -0.17 13.44 -11.34
C TYR A 4 0.86 13.82 -10.27
N GLY A 5 1.02 15.13 -10.02
CA GLY A 5 2.05 15.69 -9.18
C GLY A 5 1.72 15.59 -7.72
N SER A 6 2.74 15.25 -6.95
CA SER A 6 2.75 15.29 -5.50
C SER A 6 4.06 15.94 -5.07
N LEU A 7 4.07 16.56 -3.89
CA LEU A 7 5.28 17.18 -3.34
C LEU A 7 6.45 16.18 -3.36
N ILE A 8 6.18 14.94 -2.92
CA ILE A 8 7.16 13.86 -2.87
C ILE A 8 7.70 13.46 -4.26
N ARG A 9 6.86 13.47 -5.30
CA ARG A 9 7.30 13.19 -6.66
C ARG A 9 8.23 14.28 -7.16
N ASP A 10 7.87 15.54 -6.92
CA ASP A 10 8.66 16.68 -7.37
C ASP A 10 10.01 16.73 -6.62
N GLU A 11 10.00 16.44 -5.31
CA GLU A 11 11.21 16.25 -4.51
C GLU A 11 12.10 15.13 -5.05
N ALA A 12 11.52 13.99 -5.41
CA ALA A 12 12.27 12.88 -6.00
C ALA A 12 12.86 13.21 -7.38
N ILE A 13 12.15 13.97 -8.21
CA ILE A 13 12.67 14.47 -9.50
C ILE A 13 13.84 15.43 -9.26
N ILE A 14 13.72 16.34 -8.29
CA ILE A 14 14.78 17.29 -7.93
C ILE A 14 16.01 16.55 -7.41
N ALA A 15 15.85 15.54 -6.55
CA ALA A 15 16.97 14.74 -6.03
C ALA A 15 17.75 14.06 -7.16
N ASN A 16 17.06 13.47 -8.12
CA ASN A 16 17.68 12.83 -9.28
C ASN A 16 18.42 13.83 -10.17
N ALA A 17 17.80 14.98 -10.47
CA ALA A 17 18.44 16.03 -11.26
C ALA A 17 19.69 16.58 -10.56
N TYR A 18 19.62 16.78 -9.24
CA TYR A 18 20.75 17.25 -8.43
C TYR A 18 21.94 16.28 -8.54
N LYS A 19 21.72 14.96 -8.40
CA LYS A 19 22.77 13.96 -8.58
C LYS A 19 23.39 14.01 -9.98
N GLN A 20 22.56 14.11 -11.02
CA GLN A 20 23.04 14.16 -12.41
C GLN A 20 23.88 15.42 -12.71
N ILE A 21 23.49 16.57 -12.15
CA ILE A 21 24.17 17.85 -12.40
C ILE A 21 25.47 17.96 -11.60
N TYR A 22 25.44 17.60 -10.31
CA TYR A 22 26.54 17.85 -9.38
C TYR A 22 27.39 16.62 -9.08
N GLY A 23 26.99 15.43 -9.53
CA GLY A 23 27.69 14.17 -9.27
C GLY A 23 27.62 13.71 -7.80
N THR A 24 26.84 14.38 -6.95
CA THR A 24 26.69 14.07 -5.52
C THR A 24 25.22 14.11 -5.11
N ASN A 25 24.90 13.41 -4.02
CA ASN A 25 23.54 13.36 -3.50
C ASN A 25 23.18 14.65 -2.74
N ASN A 26 21.89 14.98 -2.74
CA ASN A 26 21.32 15.86 -1.73
C ASN A 26 20.77 14.99 -0.59
N GLU A 27 21.59 14.80 0.45
CA GLU A 27 21.28 13.87 1.56
C GLU A 27 20.03 14.27 2.35
N GLU A 28 19.80 15.56 2.57
CA GLU A 28 18.60 16.07 3.27
C GLU A 28 17.33 15.72 2.50
N LEU A 29 17.36 15.90 1.17
CA LEU A 29 16.23 15.60 0.30
C LEU A 29 15.96 14.10 0.22
N LEU A 30 17.02 13.27 0.11
CA LEU A 30 16.87 11.81 0.13
C LEU A 30 16.32 11.31 1.48
N GLN A 31 16.76 11.89 2.60
CA GLN A 31 16.21 11.56 3.92
C GLN A 31 14.73 11.92 4.01
N LYS A 32 14.32 13.10 3.54
CA LYS A 32 12.92 13.52 3.50
C LYS A 32 12.05 12.56 2.66
N ILE A 33 12.57 12.14 1.51
CA ILE A 33 11.91 11.16 0.65
C ILE A 33 11.74 9.81 1.39
N SER A 34 12.80 9.35 2.06
CA SER A 34 12.78 8.12 2.86
C SER A 34 11.75 8.17 3.99
N TYR A 35 11.69 9.26 4.76
CA TYR A 35 10.70 9.42 5.83
C TYR A 35 9.26 9.41 5.30
N THR A 36 9.02 10.01 4.13
CA THR A 36 7.70 10.02 3.51
C THR A 36 7.28 8.61 3.07
N LEU A 37 8.21 7.82 2.52
CA LEU A 37 7.95 6.42 2.15
C LEU A 37 7.70 5.51 3.36
N LEU A 38 8.31 5.81 4.51
CA LEU A 38 8.09 5.09 5.77
C LEU A 38 6.80 5.52 6.50
N SER A 39 6.12 6.58 6.04
CA SER A 39 4.89 7.06 6.64
C SER A 39 3.69 6.16 6.31
N LYS A 40 2.56 6.40 6.99
CA LYS A 40 1.28 5.73 6.70
C LYS A 40 0.45 6.49 5.66
N ASP A 41 1.03 7.51 5.03
CA ASP A 41 0.31 8.33 4.07
C ASP A 41 0.05 7.54 2.79
N TYR A 42 -1.11 7.78 2.18
CA TYR A 42 -1.41 7.20 0.88
C TYR A 42 -0.55 7.87 -0.20
N LEU A 43 0.32 7.08 -0.83
CA LEU A 43 1.12 7.49 -1.97
C LEU A 43 0.58 6.84 -3.25
N SER A 44 0.43 7.64 -4.31
CA SER A 44 0.09 7.10 -5.62
C SER A 44 1.25 6.28 -6.19
N THR A 45 0.97 5.33 -7.09
CA THR A 45 1.99 4.51 -7.76
C THR A 45 3.10 5.35 -8.39
N GLN A 46 2.75 6.50 -8.99
CA GLN A 46 3.71 7.45 -9.55
C GLN A 46 4.60 8.07 -8.47
N SER A 47 4.00 8.54 -7.37
CA SER A 47 4.74 9.14 -6.25
C SER A 47 5.74 8.15 -5.65
N THR A 48 5.28 6.93 -5.35
CA THR A 48 6.11 5.86 -4.81
C THR A 48 7.22 5.46 -5.78
N GLY A 49 6.90 5.33 -7.08
CA GLY A 49 7.88 4.97 -8.11
C GLY A 49 9.02 5.98 -8.22
N TYR A 50 8.71 7.27 -8.31
CA TYR A 50 9.75 8.32 -8.37
C TYR A 50 10.57 8.39 -7.09
N ALA A 51 9.93 8.29 -5.92
CA ALA A 51 10.61 8.30 -4.62
C ALA A 51 11.61 7.14 -4.48
N LEU A 52 11.19 5.91 -4.82
CA LEU A 52 12.07 4.74 -4.81
C LEU A 52 13.21 4.87 -5.83
N TYR A 53 12.92 5.40 -7.02
CA TYR A 53 13.94 5.65 -8.04
C TYR A 53 15.00 6.66 -7.57
N ALA A 54 14.59 7.74 -6.89
CA ALA A 54 15.51 8.71 -6.32
C ALA A 54 16.43 8.10 -5.25
N LEU A 55 15.90 7.25 -4.37
CA LEU A 55 16.70 6.53 -3.39
C LEU A 55 17.66 5.53 -4.04
N ALA A 56 17.20 4.80 -5.07
CA ALA A 56 18.03 3.84 -5.79
C ALA A 56 19.18 4.54 -6.54
N MET A 57 18.90 5.69 -7.16
CA MET A 57 19.93 6.52 -7.77
C MET A 57 20.87 7.09 -6.73
N GLY A 58 20.38 7.49 -5.55
CA GLY A 58 21.20 8.02 -4.45
C GLY A 58 22.13 6.97 -3.83
N ALA A 59 21.65 5.74 -3.68
CA ALA A 59 22.47 4.60 -3.33
C ALA A 59 23.49 4.37 -4.44
N ASN A 60 24.78 4.47 -4.14
CA ASN A 60 25.85 4.37 -5.13
C ASN A 60 26.09 2.89 -5.53
N LEU A 61 25.05 2.24 -6.08
CA LEU A 61 24.97 0.80 -6.35
C LEU A 61 26.07 0.29 -7.30
N GLU A 62 26.70 1.19 -8.06
CA GLU A 62 27.74 0.86 -9.04
C GLU A 62 29.12 0.59 -8.42
N ASN A 63 29.36 0.95 -7.15
CA ASN A 63 30.65 0.81 -6.46
C ASN A 63 30.69 -0.32 -5.39
N MET A 64 29.77 -1.29 -5.45
CA MET A 64 29.59 -2.32 -4.40
C MET A 64 30.61 -3.48 -4.42
N ASN A 65 31.91 -3.19 -4.50
CA ASN A 65 32.94 -4.20 -4.24
C ASN A 65 33.15 -4.47 -2.74
N GLU A 66 32.65 -3.61 -1.86
CA GLU A 66 32.68 -3.80 -0.42
C GLU A 66 31.39 -4.46 0.10
N ASN A 67 31.54 -5.53 0.87
CA ASN A 67 30.43 -6.13 1.61
C ASN A 67 30.05 -5.23 2.79
N PHE A 68 28.88 -4.58 2.72
CA PHE A 68 28.35 -3.72 3.77
C PHE A 68 27.49 -4.50 4.78
N MET A 69 27.28 -5.80 4.57
CA MET A 69 26.57 -6.67 5.50
C MET A 69 27.55 -7.48 6.34
N ASP A 70 27.44 -7.35 7.67
CA ASP A 70 28.18 -8.16 8.64
C ASP A 70 27.34 -8.28 9.91
N ALA A 71 26.50 -9.30 9.94
CA ALA A 71 25.64 -9.58 11.08
C ALA A 71 25.35 -11.08 11.24
N THR A 72 24.87 -11.43 12.43
CA THR A 72 24.30 -12.75 12.73
C THR A 72 22.88 -12.57 13.26
N LEU A 73 21.97 -13.38 12.75
CA LEU A 73 20.58 -13.45 13.18
C LEU A 73 20.33 -14.80 13.85
N LYS A 74 20.03 -14.77 15.15
CA LYS A 74 19.60 -15.95 15.90
C LYS A 74 18.08 -15.97 16.00
N ILE A 75 17.43 -17.00 15.47
CA ILE A 75 15.99 -17.26 15.58
C ILE A 75 15.83 -18.58 16.34
N GLY A 76 15.27 -18.52 17.55
CA GLY A 76 15.23 -19.70 18.42
C GLY A 76 16.66 -20.24 18.64
N ASP A 77 16.93 -21.47 18.22
CA ASP A 77 18.26 -22.08 18.26
C ASP A 77 19.04 -22.02 16.93
N GLN A 78 18.42 -21.54 15.85
CA GLN A 78 19.05 -21.40 14.54
C GLN A 78 19.85 -20.09 14.46
N VAL A 79 21.04 -20.15 13.87
CA VAL A 79 21.90 -18.98 13.63
C VAL A 79 22.13 -18.83 12.13
N HIS A 80 21.80 -17.65 11.61
CA HIS A 80 21.99 -17.26 10.22
C HIS A 80 23.08 -16.19 10.13
N THR A 81 24.04 -16.39 9.24
CA THR A 81 25.04 -15.37 8.88
C THR A 81 24.46 -14.47 7.80
N ILE A 82 24.60 -13.15 7.99
CA ILE A 82 24.14 -12.12 7.06
C ILE A 82 25.39 -11.37 6.58
N ASP A 83 25.96 -11.85 5.47
CA ASP A 83 27.21 -11.36 4.88
C ASP A 83 27.10 -11.12 3.36
N GLN A 84 25.87 -11.03 2.85
CA GLN A 84 25.59 -10.83 1.43
C GLN A 84 24.91 -9.48 1.23
N ASN A 85 25.42 -8.70 0.27
CA ASN A 85 24.88 -7.40 -0.18
C ASN A 85 23.55 -7.55 -0.94
N GLN A 86 22.59 -8.25 -0.35
CA GLN A 86 21.25 -8.42 -0.89
C GLN A 86 20.23 -8.41 0.24
N MET A 87 18.97 -8.12 -0.12
CA MET A 87 17.87 -8.24 0.83
C MET A 87 17.71 -9.71 1.22
N GLN A 88 17.77 -9.97 2.52
CA GLN A 88 17.56 -11.31 3.08
C GLN A 88 16.32 -11.27 3.96
N ILE A 89 15.34 -12.12 3.65
CA ILE A 89 14.05 -12.18 4.34
C ILE A 89 14.02 -13.46 5.18
N PHE A 90 13.71 -13.31 6.46
CA PHE A 90 13.58 -14.42 7.40
C PHE A 90 12.19 -14.36 8.03
N SER A 91 11.52 -15.51 8.07
CA SER A 91 10.20 -15.67 8.68
C SER A 91 10.30 -16.63 9.85
N PHE A 92 9.67 -16.29 10.96
CA PHE A 92 9.63 -17.12 12.17
C PHE A 92 8.29 -16.93 12.89
N ASN A 93 7.90 -17.90 13.71
CA ASN A 93 6.62 -17.89 14.40
C ASN A 93 6.81 -18.17 15.89
N ASN A 94 6.33 -17.26 16.75
CA ASN A 94 6.42 -17.37 18.21
C ASN A 94 7.84 -17.64 18.75
N GLU A 95 8.86 -17.21 18.03
CA GLU A 95 10.27 -17.35 18.40
C GLU A 95 10.91 -15.98 18.68
N LYS A 96 12.00 -16.01 19.44
CA LYS A 96 12.82 -14.81 19.66
C LYS A 96 13.85 -14.69 18.54
N ALA A 97 13.85 -13.54 17.87
CA ALA A 97 14.91 -13.13 16.96
C ALA A 97 15.89 -12.17 17.66
N ILE A 98 17.19 -12.43 17.54
CA ILE A 98 18.27 -11.59 18.06
C ILE A 98 19.23 -11.32 16.91
N ILE A 99 19.44 -10.05 16.57
CA ILE A 99 20.43 -9.64 15.58
C ILE A 99 21.64 -9.02 16.27
N ASN A 100 22.84 -9.49 15.92
CA ASN A 100 24.10 -8.89 16.31
C ASN A 100 24.82 -8.43 15.05
N ALA A 101 25.09 -7.12 14.94
CA ALA A 101 25.73 -6.53 13.77
C ALA A 101 27.09 -5.94 14.15
N ASN A 102 28.08 -6.20 13.31
CA ASN A 102 29.43 -5.60 13.43
C ASN A 102 29.57 -4.33 12.57
N LYS A 103 28.60 -4.06 11.70
CA LYS A 103 28.47 -2.87 10.86
C LYS A 103 27.07 -2.27 11.02
N ASP A 104 26.91 -1.00 10.63
CA ASP A 104 25.59 -0.37 10.57
C ASP A 104 24.71 -1.11 9.55
N ILE A 105 23.60 -1.65 10.03
CA ILE A 105 22.60 -2.34 9.21
C ILE A 105 21.22 -1.74 9.46
N PHE A 106 20.39 -1.77 8.42
CA PHE A 106 18.97 -1.47 8.55
C PHE A 106 18.18 -2.76 8.64
N VAL A 107 17.28 -2.83 9.62
CA VAL A 107 16.43 -3.99 9.86
C VAL A 107 14.98 -3.54 9.81
N SER A 108 14.17 -4.23 9.01
CA SER A 108 12.71 -4.07 9.00
C SER A 108 12.07 -5.30 9.63
N PHE A 109 11.10 -5.09 10.52
CA PHE A 109 10.32 -6.15 11.15
C PHE A 109 8.83 -5.91 10.87
N GLY A 110 8.17 -6.94 10.38
CA GLY A 110 6.74 -6.93 10.09
C GLY A 110 6.08 -8.18 10.64
N VAL A 111 4.78 -8.05 10.95
CA VAL A 111 3.93 -9.19 11.30
C VAL A 111 2.88 -9.31 10.20
N GLU A 112 2.84 -10.47 9.55
CA GLU A 112 1.78 -10.83 8.62
C GLU A 112 0.77 -11.72 9.33
N GLY A 113 -0.51 -11.42 9.13
CA GLY A 113 -1.58 -12.23 9.68
C GLY A 113 -2.95 -11.62 9.41
N VAL A 114 -3.97 -12.47 9.49
CA VAL A 114 -5.36 -12.00 9.50
C VAL A 114 -5.63 -11.44 10.90
N LYS A 115 -5.90 -10.14 10.99
CA LYS A 115 -6.33 -9.54 12.25
C LYS A 115 -7.63 -10.19 12.69
N ALA A 116 -7.67 -10.71 13.92
CA ALA A 116 -8.90 -11.15 14.54
C ALA A 116 -9.72 -9.91 14.94
N GLY A 117 -10.94 -9.80 14.42
CA GLY A 117 -11.88 -8.71 14.69
C GLY A 117 -12.29 -7.94 13.44
N GLU A 118 -13.46 -7.30 13.49
CA GLU A 118 -13.89 -6.38 12.44
C GLU A 118 -13.03 -5.11 12.52
N ASN A 119 -12.37 -4.74 11.42
CA ASN A 119 -11.74 -3.42 11.35
C ASN A 119 -12.82 -2.36 11.51
N SER A 120 -12.59 -1.38 12.39
CA SER A 120 -13.50 -0.23 12.48
C SER A 120 -13.56 0.47 11.11
N ALA A 121 -14.77 0.80 10.68
CA ALA A 121 -14.97 1.56 9.46
C ALA A 121 -14.20 2.89 9.56
N PHE A 122 -13.45 3.21 8.50
CA PHE A 122 -12.69 4.46 8.39
C PHE A 122 -13.00 5.10 7.04
N SER A 123 -13.14 6.42 7.03
CA SER A 123 -13.28 7.20 5.81
C SER A 123 -12.29 8.37 5.84
N ASN A 124 -11.72 8.68 4.68
CA ASN A 124 -10.88 9.86 4.49
C ASN A 124 -11.27 10.52 3.16
N LYS A 125 -11.75 11.76 3.23
CA LYS A 125 -12.31 12.56 2.12
C LYS A 125 -13.56 12.00 1.44
N ILE A 126 -13.70 10.68 1.34
CA ILE A 126 -14.86 10.00 0.74
C ILE A 126 -15.45 9.03 1.76
N SER A 127 -16.76 9.09 1.97
CA SER A 127 -17.53 8.09 2.69
C SER A 127 -18.32 7.21 1.73
N LEU A 128 -18.46 5.93 2.09
CA LEU A 128 -19.24 4.95 1.35
C LEU A 128 -20.43 4.51 2.18
N ASP A 129 -21.62 4.53 1.58
CA ASP A 129 -22.84 3.91 2.11
C ASP A 129 -23.24 2.73 1.23
N ARG A 130 -23.75 1.66 1.85
CA ARG A 130 -24.18 0.46 1.16
C ARG A 130 -25.58 0.07 1.60
N ALA A 131 -26.48 -0.04 0.64
CA ALA A 131 -27.85 -0.47 0.85
C ALA A 131 -28.21 -1.63 -0.07
N PHE A 132 -29.07 -2.52 0.39
CA PHE A 132 -29.52 -3.71 -0.33
C PHE A 132 -31.02 -3.62 -0.59
N TYR A 133 -31.43 -4.08 -1.75
CA TYR A 133 -32.82 -4.01 -2.22
C TYR A 133 -33.24 -5.33 -2.86
N ASP A 134 -34.50 -5.71 -2.66
CA ASP A 134 -35.12 -6.80 -3.41
C ASP A 134 -35.48 -6.36 -4.84
N GLU A 135 -35.95 -7.30 -5.67
CA GLU A 135 -36.41 -7.00 -7.03
C GLU A 135 -37.57 -6.01 -7.12
N LYS A 136 -38.30 -5.81 -6.01
CA LYS A 136 -39.41 -4.85 -5.91
C LYS A 136 -38.95 -3.47 -5.42
N GLY A 137 -37.66 -3.28 -5.18
CA GLY A 137 -37.07 -2.04 -4.67
C GLY A 137 -37.25 -1.82 -3.17
N ASN A 138 -37.71 -2.82 -2.41
CA ASN A 138 -37.78 -2.73 -0.96
C ASN A 138 -36.41 -2.95 -0.35
N LYS A 139 -36.06 -2.17 0.68
CA LYS A 139 -34.81 -2.35 1.41
C LYS A 139 -34.83 -3.69 2.14
N ILE A 140 -33.77 -4.47 2.02
CA ILE A 140 -33.60 -5.77 2.68
C ILE A 140 -32.29 -5.82 3.47
N SER A 141 -32.21 -6.66 4.49
CA SER A 141 -30.94 -6.95 5.17
C SER A 141 -30.15 -8.03 4.43
N PRO A 142 -28.81 -7.97 4.37
CA PRO A 142 -27.99 -9.06 3.85
C PRO A 142 -28.25 -10.42 4.52
N SER A 143 -28.66 -10.42 5.79
CA SER A 143 -28.99 -11.63 6.55
C SER A 143 -30.31 -12.28 6.12
N GLU A 144 -31.12 -11.60 5.34
CA GLU A 144 -32.45 -12.05 4.89
C GLU A 144 -32.43 -12.52 3.43
N ILE A 145 -31.30 -12.40 2.73
CA ILE A 145 -31.15 -12.82 1.34
C ILE A 145 -31.14 -14.35 1.28
N GLY A 146 -32.17 -14.92 0.67
CA GLY A 146 -32.31 -16.36 0.45
C GLY A 146 -31.41 -16.89 -0.67
N SER A 147 -31.20 -18.20 -0.69
CA SER A 147 -30.49 -18.86 -1.78
C SER A 147 -31.24 -18.71 -3.10
N GLY A 148 -30.52 -18.34 -4.17
CA GLY A 148 -31.08 -18.11 -5.50
C GLY A 148 -31.94 -16.84 -5.63
N GLN A 149 -32.01 -16.01 -4.58
CA GLN A 149 -32.71 -14.73 -4.62
C GLN A 149 -31.87 -13.68 -5.36
N THR A 150 -32.44 -13.03 -6.37
CA THR A 150 -31.83 -11.83 -6.95
C THR A 150 -32.06 -10.63 -6.04
N PHE A 151 -31.03 -9.80 -5.91
CA PHE A 151 -31.06 -8.57 -5.14
C PHE A 151 -30.13 -7.53 -5.76
N TYR A 152 -30.29 -6.27 -5.37
CA TYR A 152 -29.46 -5.17 -5.81
C TYR A 152 -28.66 -4.60 -4.64
N MET A 153 -27.37 -4.35 -4.86
CA MET A 153 -26.50 -3.65 -3.92
C MET A 153 -26.22 -2.25 -4.46
N ARG A 154 -26.70 -1.22 -3.76
CA ARG A 154 -26.40 0.18 -4.07
C ARG A 154 -25.23 0.64 -3.23
N ILE A 155 -24.18 1.12 -3.88
CA ILE A 155 -23.03 1.77 -3.23
C ILE A 155 -23.09 3.26 -3.55
N SER A 156 -23.16 4.09 -2.52
CA SER A 156 -23.16 5.56 -2.67
C SER A 156 -21.84 6.11 -2.14
N ALA A 157 -21.16 6.94 -2.94
CA ALA A 157 -19.95 7.64 -2.52
C ALA A 157 -20.25 9.12 -2.36
N SER A 158 -19.87 9.70 -1.21
CA SER A 158 -20.02 11.13 -0.94
C SER A 158 -18.71 11.72 -0.45
N LEU A 159 -18.44 12.97 -0.82
CA LEU A 159 -17.34 13.73 -0.23
C LEU A 159 -17.71 14.08 1.21
N ASN A 160 -16.76 13.87 2.13
CA ASN A 160 -16.89 14.30 3.51
C ASN A 160 -16.95 15.84 3.56
N GLU A 161 -17.60 16.37 4.59
CA GLU A 161 -17.68 17.82 4.77
C GLU A 161 -16.27 18.46 4.81
N GLY A 162 -16.08 19.53 4.04
CA GLY A 162 -14.78 20.20 3.89
C GLY A 162 -13.76 19.48 3.00
N ALA A 163 -14.10 18.34 2.41
CA ALA A 163 -13.23 17.68 1.45
C ALA A 163 -13.25 18.40 0.09
N ASN A 164 -12.07 18.63 -0.47
CA ASN A 164 -11.92 19.10 -1.85
C ASN A 164 -12.32 18.00 -2.84
N TYR A 165 -12.58 18.40 -4.08
CA TYR A 165 -12.85 17.49 -5.19
C TYR A 165 -11.77 16.39 -5.30
N VAL A 166 -12.23 15.14 -5.45
CA VAL A 166 -11.37 13.97 -5.62
C VAL A 166 -11.62 13.38 -7.02
N SER A 167 -10.54 13.13 -7.76
CA SER A 167 -10.56 12.48 -9.07
C SER A 167 -9.77 11.18 -9.05
N ASN A 168 -9.93 10.34 -10.09
CA ASN A 168 -9.25 9.05 -10.26
C ASN A 168 -9.57 8.03 -9.15
N ILE A 169 -10.86 7.88 -8.85
CA ILE A 169 -11.36 6.97 -7.81
C ILE A 169 -11.44 5.55 -8.36
N ALA A 170 -10.97 4.58 -7.59
CA ALA A 170 -11.23 3.17 -7.80
C ALA A 170 -12.05 2.62 -6.64
N LEU A 171 -13.10 1.84 -6.94
CA LEU A 171 -13.94 1.18 -5.96
C LEU A 171 -13.65 -0.33 -5.98
N THR A 172 -13.27 -0.88 -4.84
CA THR A 172 -13.11 -2.33 -4.66
C THR A 172 -14.17 -2.83 -3.69
N GLN A 173 -14.98 -3.78 -4.13
CA GLN A 173 -16.00 -4.43 -3.30
C GLN A 173 -15.73 -5.93 -3.26
N ILE A 174 -15.39 -6.42 -2.07
CA ILE A 174 -15.27 -7.87 -1.83
C ILE A 174 -16.69 -8.41 -1.62
N LEU A 175 -17.08 -9.43 -2.39
CA LEU A 175 -18.39 -10.06 -2.25
C LEU A 175 -18.31 -11.22 -1.25
N PRO A 176 -19.34 -11.40 -0.40
CA PRO A 176 -19.48 -12.61 0.41
C PRO A 176 -19.49 -13.86 -0.48
N SER A 177 -18.99 -14.96 0.06
CA SER A 177 -19.12 -16.28 -0.57
C SER A 177 -20.59 -16.62 -0.83
N GLY A 178 -20.93 -17.03 -2.05
CA GLY A 178 -22.29 -17.38 -2.45
C GLY A 178 -23.06 -16.25 -3.15
N TRP A 179 -22.47 -15.06 -3.24
CA TRP A 179 -23.00 -13.98 -4.07
C TRP A 179 -22.29 -13.96 -5.41
N GLU A 180 -23.05 -13.77 -6.49
CA GLU A 180 -22.53 -13.69 -7.84
C GLU A 180 -22.97 -12.38 -8.49
N VAL A 181 -22.05 -11.74 -9.22
CA VAL A 181 -22.38 -10.56 -10.00
C VAL A 181 -23.14 -11.01 -11.24
N SER A 182 -24.39 -10.57 -11.38
CA SER A 182 -25.09 -10.68 -12.64
C SER A 182 -24.42 -9.77 -13.67
N ASN A 183 -23.95 -10.34 -14.77
CA ASN A 183 -23.32 -9.58 -15.84
C ASN A 183 -24.39 -8.94 -16.72
N THR A 184 -24.58 -7.64 -16.57
CA THR A 184 -25.59 -6.86 -17.31
C THR A 184 -25.12 -6.43 -18.70
N LEU A 185 -23.89 -6.77 -19.13
CA LEU A 185 -23.38 -6.44 -20.47
C LEU A 185 -24.20 -7.12 -21.60
N LEU A 186 -25.05 -8.09 -21.26
CA LEU A 186 -25.91 -8.83 -22.19
C LEU A 186 -27.40 -8.53 -22.00
N ASP A 187 -27.78 -7.61 -21.11
CA ASP A 187 -29.17 -7.43 -20.67
C ASP A 187 -29.61 -5.96 -20.79
N ASP A 188 -30.41 -5.66 -21.83
CA ASP A 188 -30.89 -4.31 -22.19
C ASP A 188 -31.94 -3.73 -21.21
N ASN A 189 -32.30 -4.45 -20.15
CA ASN A 189 -33.42 -4.11 -19.25
C ASN A 189 -32.99 -3.69 -17.82
N THR A 190 -31.82 -3.09 -17.65
CA THR A 190 -31.42 -2.59 -16.32
C THR A 190 -32.16 -1.29 -15.94
N PRO A 191 -32.78 -1.20 -14.75
CA PRO A 191 -33.36 0.05 -14.28
C PRO A 191 -32.24 1.07 -14.02
N SER A 192 -32.49 2.31 -14.46
CA SER A 192 -31.63 3.50 -14.23
C SER A 192 -31.52 3.88 -12.76
#